data_AF-A0A927LLA8-F1
#
_entry.id   AF-A0A927LLA8-F1
#
_cell.length_a   1.000
_cell.length_b   1.000
_cell.length_c   1.000
_cell.angle_alpha   90.00
_cell.angle_beta   90.00
_cell.angle_gamma   90.00
#
_symmetry.space_group_name_H-M   'P 1'
#
loop_
_entity.id
_entity.type
_entity.pdbx_description
1 polymer ?
#
loop_
_entity_poly.entity_id
_entity_poly.type
_entity_poly.pdbx_seq_one_letter_code
_entity_poly.pdbx_strand_id
1 'polypeptide(L)'
;MLSTEESENLAEMLRRLDEIPSDKARTWLDYGANQAVFKANREAGVAFGNLMKTQLSDANSEAYKTLAKHLNELNPKVNLDEYSIYSQVQLCLTKKCIDKGEYWIPDFILVAEKTNDKGKYLETIIVDSKLSGSTGWTTNQNVAKGMDGWDIKAIGDKALIKGSNVENFKVEKSLTKNGDFIKLYSESGILRTK
;
A
#
# COMPACT_ATOMS: atom_id res chain seq x y z
N MET A 1 -0.23 40.41 13.46
CA MET A 1 -1.56 41.04 13.54
C MET A 1 -1.80 41.69 12.20
N LEU A 2 -2.89 41.36 11.52
CA LEU A 2 -3.32 42.08 10.32
C LEU A 2 -3.65 43.52 10.73
N SER A 3 -3.39 44.48 9.86
CA SER A 3 -3.78 45.87 10.09
C SER A 3 -5.31 45.99 10.10
N THR A 4 -5.84 47.08 10.69
CA THR A 4 -7.28 47.34 10.74
C THR A 4 -7.88 47.39 9.33
N GLU A 5 -7.15 47.93 8.37
CA GLU A 5 -7.52 48.04 6.96
C GLU A 5 -7.51 46.67 6.22
N GLU A 6 -6.56 45.79 6.57
CA GLU A 6 -6.52 44.41 6.06
C GLU A 6 -7.66 43.55 6.63
N SER A 7 -8.03 43.79 7.88
CA SER A 7 -9.14 43.10 8.55
C SER A 7 -10.50 43.55 8.02
N GLU A 8 -10.65 44.83 7.71
CA GLU A 8 -11.85 45.40 7.08
C GLU A 8 -11.98 44.93 5.62
N ASN A 9 -10.90 44.86 4.85
CA ASN A 9 -10.93 44.28 3.50
C ASN A 9 -11.30 42.79 3.50
N LEU A 10 -10.79 42.01 4.47
CA LEU A 10 -11.14 40.60 4.61
C LEU A 10 -12.60 40.41 5.04
N ALA A 11 -13.10 41.26 5.94
CA ALA A 11 -14.50 41.26 6.37
C ALA A 11 -15.45 41.67 5.23
N GLU A 12 -15.06 42.64 4.40
CA GLU A 12 -15.80 43.08 3.22
C GLU A 12 -15.82 41.99 2.12
N MET A 13 -14.70 41.29 1.91
CA MET A 13 -14.64 40.12 1.02
C MET A 13 -15.53 38.97 1.50
N LEU A 14 -15.59 38.73 2.82
CA LEU A 14 -16.47 37.71 3.43
C LEU A 14 -17.95 38.14 3.44
N ARG A 15 -18.25 39.43 3.51
CA ARG A 15 -19.62 39.98 3.38
C ARG A 15 -20.15 39.86 1.96
N ARG A 16 -19.29 40.05 0.96
CA ARG A 16 -19.60 39.85 -0.47
C ARG A 16 -19.74 38.37 -0.86
N LEU A 17 -19.43 37.44 0.05
CA LEU A 17 -19.55 35.99 -0.13
C LEU A 17 -20.99 35.49 0.03
N ASP A 18 -21.86 36.24 0.72
CA ASP A 18 -23.32 35.98 0.75
C ASP A 18 -24.00 36.27 -0.61
N GLU A 19 -23.30 36.96 -1.53
CA GLU A 19 -23.74 37.22 -2.91
C GLU A 19 -23.00 36.36 -3.95
N ILE A 20 -22.68 35.09 -3.65
CA ILE A 20 -22.19 34.16 -4.68
C ILE A 20 -23.32 33.25 -5.19
N PRO A 21 -24.11 33.67 -6.22
CA PRO A 21 -24.92 32.78 -7.01
C PRO A 21 -24.07 32.27 -8.18
N SER A 22 -23.18 31.31 -7.93
CA SER A 22 -22.80 30.42 -9.03
C SER A 22 -22.45 29.05 -8.47
N ASP A 23 -23.08 28.02 -9.02
CA ASP A 23 -22.79 26.62 -8.73
C ASP A 23 -21.30 26.29 -8.85
N LYS A 24 -20.57 27.08 -9.65
CA LYS A 24 -19.11 27.02 -9.78
C LYS A 24 -18.38 27.29 -8.48
N ALA A 25 -18.73 28.33 -7.71
CA ALA A 25 -18.02 28.63 -6.46
C ALA A 25 -18.26 27.56 -5.39
N ARG A 26 -19.49 27.02 -5.31
CA ARG A 26 -19.80 25.84 -4.48
C ARG A 26 -19.01 24.62 -4.94
N THR A 27 -18.98 24.35 -6.24
CA THR A 27 -18.16 23.27 -6.82
C THR A 27 -16.67 23.42 -6.50
N TRP A 28 -16.14 24.65 -6.48
CA TRP A 28 -14.75 24.94 -6.12
C TRP A 28 -14.48 24.75 -4.62
N LEU A 29 -15.40 25.15 -3.75
CA LEU A 29 -15.31 24.90 -2.31
C LEU A 29 -15.43 23.41 -1.99
N ASP A 30 -16.36 22.71 -2.63
CA ASP A 30 -16.52 21.25 -2.53
C ASP A 30 -15.27 20.54 -3.06
N TYR A 31 -14.69 21.02 -4.17
CA TYR A 31 -13.43 20.52 -4.70
C TYR A 31 -12.27 20.74 -3.72
N GLY A 32 -12.18 21.91 -3.09
CA GLY A 32 -11.17 22.23 -2.08
C GLY A 32 -11.32 21.39 -0.80
N ALA A 33 -12.54 21.23 -0.30
CA ALA A 33 -12.84 20.38 0.84
C ALA A 33 -12.55 18.90 0.54
N ASN A 34 -12.95 18.42 -0.64
CA ASN A 34 -12.63 17.07 -1.11
C ASN A 34 -11.12 16.88 -1.24
N GLN A 35 -10.38 17.84 -1.80
CA GLN A 35 -8.91 17.82 -1.88
C GLN A 35 -8.25 17.73 -0.50
N ALA A 36 -8.75 18.49 0.49
CA ALA A 36 -8.24 18.43 1.86
C ALA A 36 -8.49 17.06 2.50
N VAL A 37 -9.69 16.50 2.32
CA VAL A 37 -10.03 15.14 2.79
C VAL A 37 -9.18 14.07 2.08
N PHE A 38 -8.98 14.18 0.77
CA PHE A 38 -8.10 13.28 0.02
C PHE A 38 -6.65 13.35 0.50
N LYS A 39 -6.15 14.57 0.75
CA LYS A 39 -4.81 14.78 1.29
C LYS A 39 -4.68 14.16 2.68
N ALA A 40 -5.62 14.42 3.59
CA ALA A 40 -5.62 13.85 4.93
C ALA A 40 -5.67 12.31 4.91
N ASN A 41 -6.53 11.72 4.06
CA ASN A 41 -6.61 10.27 3.89
C ASN A 41 -5.31 9.67 3.31
N ARG A 42 -4.67 10.38 2.37
CA ARG A 42 -3.38 9.98 1.82
C ARG A 42 -2.28 10.02 2.88
N GLU A 43 -2.22 11.09 3.67
CA GLU A 43 -1.26 11.23 4.78
C GLU A 43 -1.47 10.15 5.84
N ALA A 44 -2.72 9.89 6.24
CA ALA A 44 -3.06 8.80 7.14
C ALA A 44 -2.67 7.44 6.57
N GLY A 45 -2.93 7.19 5.29
CA GLY A 45 -2.53 5.95 4.60
C GLY A 45 -1.01 5.75 4.59
N VAL A 46 -0.24 6.81 4.28
CA VAL A 46 1.23 6.77 4.32
C VAL A 46 1.75 6.52 5.74
N ALA A 47 1.19 7.21 6.74
CA ALA A 47 1.56 7.01 8.14
C ALA A 47 1.26 5.57 8.59
N PHE A 48 0.11 5.03 8.21
CA PHE A 48 -0.27 3.65 8.51
C PHE A 48 0.64 2.64 7.82
N GLY A 49 0.96 2.82 6.54
CA GLY A 49 1.90 1.96 5.82
C GLY A 49 3.29 1.97 6.46
N ASN A 50 3.78 3.13 6.91
CA ASN A 50 5.04 3.22 7.64
C ASN A 50 4.97 2.52 9.01
N LEU A 51 3.86 2.66 9.74
CA LEU A 51 3.65 1.94 11.00
C LEU A 51 3.68 0.41 10.76
N MET A 52 2.98 -0.07 9.73
CA MET A 52 2.98 -1.50 9.37
C MET A 52 4.38 -1.97 8.96
N LYS A 53 5.14 -1.16 8.21
CA LYS A 53 6.54 -1.46 7.89
C LYS A 53 7.38 -1.67 9.15
N THR A 54 7.26 -0.78 10.13
CA THR A 54 7.96 -0.91 11.42
C THR A 54 7.51 -2.16 12.17
N GLN A 55 6.21 -2.39 12.30
CA GLN A 55 5.72 -3.56 13.02
C GLN A 55 6.14 -4.88 12.35
N LEU A 56 6.03 -4.98 11.03
CA LEU A 56 6.44 -6.18 10.28
C LEU A 56 7.96 -6.46 10.37
N SER A 57 8.78 -5.49 10.78
CA SER A 57 10.21 -5.71 11.05
C SER A 57 10.48 -6.43 12.37
N ASP A 58 9.52 -6.42 13.31
CA ASP A 58 9.62 -7.04 14.63
C ASP A 58 8.68 -8.25 14.74
N ALA A 59 9.25 -9.43 15.01
CA ALA A 59 8.50 -10.68 15.17
C ALA A 59 7.53 -10.65 16.37
N ASN A 60 7.77 -9.76 17.35
CA ASN A 60 6.93 -9.64 18.53
C ASN A 60 5.77 -8.67 18.37
N SER A 61 5.72 -7.91 17.28
CA SER A 61 4.67 -6.91 17.04
C SER A 61 3.29 -7.54 16.82
N GLU A 62 2.25 -6.74 17.03
CA GLU A 62 0.87 -7.15 16.77
C GLU A 62 0.65 -7.43 15.28
N ALA A 63 1.16 -6.59 14.38
CA ALA A 63 1.02 -6.79 12.94
C ALA A 63 1.64 -8.11 12.48
N TYR A 64 2.86 -8.42 12.94
CA TYR A 64 3.56 -9.63 12.55
C TYR A 64 2.82 -10.88 13.02
N LYS A 65 2.43 -10.91 14.30
CA LYS A 65 1.68 -12.03 14.88
C LYS A 65 0.32 -12.23 14.21
N THR A 66 -0.38 -11.14 13.90
CA THR A 66 -1.68 -11.18 13.20
C THR A 66 -1.52 -11.76 11.80
N LEU A 67 -0.52 -11.30 11.04
CA LEU A 67 -0.24 -11.83 9.71
C LEU A 67 0.20 -13.30 9.75
N ALA A 68 1.12 -13.67 10.66
CA ALA A 68 1.59 -15.03 10.83
C ALA A 68 0.44 -16.00 11.16
N LYS A 69 -0.46 -15.59 12.08
CA LYS A 69 -1.65 -16.35 12.43
C LYS A 69 -2.55 -16.57 11.21
N HIS A 70 -2.84 -15.51 10.46
CA HIS A 70 -3.69 -15.59 9.28
C HIS A 70 -3.12 -16.51 8.19
N LEU A 71 -1.81 -16.43 7.93
CA LEU A 71 -1.13 -17.30 6.96
C LEU A 71 -1.22 -18.78 7.38
N ASN A 72 -1.00 -19.07 8.66
CA ASN A 72 -1.12 -20.41 9.21
C ASN A 72 -2.57 -20.94 9.14
N GLU A 73 -3.57 -20.08 9.37
CA GLU A 73 -5.00 -20.43 9.23
C GLU A 73 -5.39 -20.73 7.78
N LEU A 74 -4.84 -20.00 6.79
CA LEU A 74 -5.09 -20.25 5.37
C LEU A 74 -4.37 -21.52 4.88
N ASN A 75 -3.13 -21.72 5.30
CA ASN A 75 -2.34 -22.89 4.94
C ASN A 75 -1.32 -23.17 6.06
N PRO A 76 -1.52 -24.25 6.85
CA PRO A 76 -0.62 -24.58 7.96
C PRO A 76 0.84 -24.87 7.57
N LYS A 77 1.13 -25.02 6.27
CA LYS A 77 2.49 -25.19 5.75
C LYS A 77 3.20 -23.86 5.47
N VAL A 78 2.49 -22.74 5.52
CA VAL A 78 3.07 -21.41 5.32
C VAL A 78 3.51 -20.85 6.66
N ASN A 79 4.83 -20.78 6.86
CA ASN A 79 5.43 -20.14 8.01
C ASN A 79 6.02 -18.78 7.60
N LEU A 80 5.55 -17.69 8.21
CA LEU A 80 6.03 -16.33 7.91
C LEU A 80 7.54 -16.16 8.14
N ASP A 81 8.11 -16.85 9.12
CA ASP A 81 9.55 -16.75 9.43
C ASP A 81 10.45 -17.31 8.31
N GLU A 82 9.90 -18.09 7.38
CA GLU A 82 10.62 -18.58 6.20
C GLU A 82 10.65 -17.57 5.04
N TYR A 83 9.89 -16.48 5.14
CA TYR A 83 9.84 -15.45 4.12
C TYR A 83 10.66 -14.23 4.55
N SER A 84 11.29 -13.61 3.56
CA SER A 84 11.83 -12.28 3.69
C SER A 84 10.79 -11.26 3.24
N ILE A 85 10.60 -10.21 4.04
CA ILE A 85 9.62 -9.16 3.79
C ILE A 85 10.32 -8.00 3.12
N TYR A 86 9.82 -7.59 1.95
CA TYR A 86 10.32 -6.44 1.20
C TYR A 86 9.22 -5.38 1.01
N SER A 87 9.64 -4.14 0.86
CA SER A 87 8.82 -2.99 0.44
C SER A 87 9.46 -2.30 -0.76
N GLN A 88 8.74 -1.38 -1.41
CA GLN A 88 9.27 -0.60 -2.53
C GLN A 88 9.78 -1.46 -3.70
N VAL A 89 9.13 -2.61 -3.92
CA VAL A 89 9.39 -3.48 -5.07
C VAL A 89 8.40 -3.11 -6.16
N GLN A 90 8.89 -2.90 -7.38
CA GLN A 90 8.06 -2.62 -8.54
C GLN A 90 7.83 -3.92 -9.32
N LEU A 91 6.57 -4.29 -9.52
CA LEU A 91 6.15 -5.50 -10.20
C LEU A 91 5.51 -5.16 -11.55
N CYS A 92 5.88 -5.89 -12.58
CA CYS A 92 5.33 -5.74 -13.92
C CYS A 92 3.89 -6.25 -13.99
N LEU A 93 2.98 -5.42 -14.50
CA LEU A 93 1.60 -5.80 -14.83
C LEU A 93 1.44 -6.16 -16.30
N THR A 94 2.35 -5.69 -17.15
CA THR A 94 2.36 -5.97 -18.59
C THR A 94 3.77 -6.33 -19.03
N LYS A 95 3.90 -6.90 -20.24
CA LYS A 95 5.22 -7.24 -20.82
C LYS A 95 6.11 -6.02 -21.11
N LYS A 96 5.50 -4.85 -21.32
CA LYS A 96 6.25 -3.62 -21.63
C LYS A 96 6.91 -3.06 -20.37
N CYS A 97 6.17 -3.02 -19.25
CA CYS A 97 6.67 -2.70 -17.92
C CYS A 97 7.57 -1.46 -17.83
N ILE A 98 7.30 -0.43 -18.64
CA ILE A 98 8.09 0.81 -18.67
C ILE A 98 7.29 1.94 -18.05
N ASP A 99 6.08 2.15 -18.54
CA ASP A 99 5.29 3.34 -18.24
C ASP A 99 4.46 3.21 -16.97
N LYS A 100 4.05 4.36 -16.41
CA LYS A 100 3.11 4.40 -15.29
C LYS A 100 1.81 3.71 -15.71
N GLY A 101 1.37 2.75 -14.90
CA GLY A 101 0.21 1.89 -15.23
C GLY A 101 0.60 0.51 -15.74
N GLU A 102 1.83 0.32 -16.20
CA GLU A 102 2.37 -0.98 -16.62
C GLU A 102 3.09 -1.71 -15.48
N TYR A 103 3.28 -1.04 -14.35
CA TYR A 103 3.84 -1.61 -13.13
C TYR A 103 3.07 -1.13 -11.91
N TRP A 104 3.25 -1.87 -10.82
CA TRP A 104 2.63 -1.61 -9.53
C TRP A 104 3.63 -1.81 -8.40
N ILE A 105 3.45 -1.05 -7.33
CA ILE A 105 4.26 -1.11 -6.12
C ILE A 105 3.33 -1.57 -4.98
N PRO A 106 3.35 -2.86 -4.60
CA PRO A 106 2.72 -3.30 -3.36
C PRO A 106 3.38 -2.63 -2.14
N ASP A 107 2.61 -2.49 -1.06
CA ASP A 107 3.19 -2.02 0.21
C ASP A 107 4.23 -3.02 0.72
N PHE A 108 3.88 -4.31 0.73
CA PHE A 108 4.76 -5.39 1.16
C PHE A 108 4.66 -6.62 0.27
N ILE A 109 5.79 -7.27 0.07
CA ILE A 109 5.86 -8.62 -0.51
C ILE A 109 6.65 -9.54 0.42
N LEU A 110 6.15 -10.75 0.59
CA LEU A 110 6.83 -11.82 1.32
C LEU A 110 7.42 -12.73 0.26
N VAL A 111 8.73 -12.96 0.29
CA VAL A 111 9.44 -13.75 -0.72
C VAL A 111 10.20 -14.88 -0.05
N ALA A 112 10.03 -16.09 -0.59
CA ALA A 112 10.82 -17.26 -0.22
C ALA A 112 11.29 -17.97 -1.48
N GLU A 113 12.53 -18.48 -1.46
CA GLU A 113 12.98 -19.42 -2.50
C GLU A 113 12.49 -20.82 -2.15
N LYS A 114 11.70 -21.39 -3.05
CA LYS A 114 11.15 -22.75 -2.92
C LYS A 114 11.67 -23.62 -4.06
N THR A 115 11.59 -24.93 -3.89
CA THR A 115 12.02 -25.91 -4.91
C THR A 115 10.85 -26.82 -5.25
N ASN A 116 10.65 -27.07 -6.55
CA ASN A 116 9.72 -28.08 -7.06
C ASN A 116 10.42 -28.93 -8.14
N ASP A 117 9.67 -29.81 -8.80
CA ASP A 117 10.18 -30.71 -9.84
C ASP A 117 10.80 -29.99 -11.06
N LYS A 118 10.51 -28.68 -11.23
CA LYS A 118 11.05 -27.82 -12.30
C LYS A 118 12.24 -26.98 -11.84
N GLY A 119 12.66 -27.11 -10.58
CA GLY A 119 13.78 -26.39 -9.97
C GLY A 119 13.36 -25.34 -8.95
N LYS A 120 14.26 -24.38 -8.70
CA LYS A 120 14.05 -23.30 -7.75
C LYS A 120 13.15 -22.21 -8.34
N TYR A 121 12.25 -21.66 -7.52
CA TYR A 121 11.40 -20.53 -7.88
C TYR A 121 11.21 -19.59 -6.68
N LEU A 122 10.84 -18.34 -6.97
CA LEU A 122 10.53 -17.35 -5.95
C LEU A 122 9.03 -17.37 -5.69
N GLU A 123 8.64 -17.94 -4.57
CA GLU A 123 7.26 -17.86 -4.09
C GLU A 123 7.01 -16.48 -3.48
N THR A 124 5.83 -15.91 -3.72
CA THR A 124 5.49 -14.56 -3.28
C THR A 124 4.07 -14.44 -2.77
N ILE A 125 3.92 -13.86 -1.58
CA ILE A 125 2.63 -13.47 -1.00
C ILE A 125 2.59 -11.95 -0.94
N ILE A 126 1.46 -11.35 -1.35
CA ILE A 126 1.31 -9.89 -1.34
C ILE A 126 0.47 -9.46 -0.14
N VAL A 127 0.98 -8.47 0.60
CA VAL A 127 0.31 -7.85 1.73
C VAL A 127 0.23 -6.34 1.50
N ASP A 128 -0.97 -5.79 1.59
CA ASP A 128 -1.22 -4.37 1.37
C ASP A 128 -1.83 -3.74 2.63
N SER A 129 -1.30 -2.60 3.05
CA SER A 129 -1.80 -1.88 4.21
C SER A 129 -2.98 -1.00 3.81
N LYS A 130 -4.11 -1.19 4.49
CA LYS A 130 -5.32 -0.39 4.27
C LYS A 130 -5.79 0.22 5.57
N LEU A 131 -6.34 1.43 5.52
CA LEU A 131 -6.98 2.04 6.69
C LEU A 131 -8.23 1.27 7.16
N SER A 132 -8.83 0.45 6.28
CA SER A 132 -9.98 -0.40 6.59
C SER A 132 -10.00 -1.64 5.69
N GLY A 133 -10.56 -2.75 6.19
CA GLY A 133 -10.75 -3.99 5.42
C GLY A 133 -11.76 -3.85 4.28
N SER A 134 -12.67 -2.86 4.36
CA SER A 134 -13.65 -2.55 3.31
C SER A 134 -13.06 -1.73 2.16
N THR A 135 -11.88 -1.12 2.34
CA THR A 135 -11.22 -0.33 1.29
C THR A 135 -10.97 -1.19 0.05
N GLY A 136 -11.52 -0.78 -1.08
CA GLY A 136 -11.37 -1.50 -2.35
C GLY A 136 -9.92 -1.60 -2.82
N TRP A 137 -9.65 -2.60 -3.66
CA TRP A 137 -8.41 -2.69 -4.41
C TRP A 137 -8.40 -1.63 -5.51
N THR A 138 -7.26 -1.00 -5.75
CA THR A 138 -7.09 -0.09 -6.89
C THR A 138 -7.12 -0.87 -8.21
N THR A 139 -7.26 -0.16 -9.34
CA THR A 139 -7.26 -0.79 -10.67
C THR A 139 -6.03 -1.67 -10.89
N ASN A 140 -4.83 -1.17 -10.57
CA ASN A 140 -3.59 -1.92 -10.73
C ASN A 140 -3.50 -3.12 -9.77
N GLN A 141 -4.04 -2.98 -8.55
CA GLN A 141 -4.13 -4.11 -7.61
C GLN A 141 -5.07 -5.19 -8.14
N ASN A 142 -6.21 -4.83 -8.73
CA ASN A 142 -7.12 -5.80 -9.33
C ASN A 142 -6.50 -6.52 -10.54
N VAL A 143 -5.77 -5.81 -11.39
CA VAL A 143 -4.99 -6.42 -12.48
C VAL A 143 -3.98 -7.40 -11.91
N ALA A 144 -3.17 -6.97 -10.94
CA ALA A 144 -2.15 -7.81 -10.32
C ALA A 144 -2.76 -9.06 -9.66
N LYS A 145 -3.89 -8.93 -8.95
CA LYS A 145 -4.61 -10.05 -8.34
C LYS A 145 -5.03 -11.11 -9.36
N GLY A 146 -5.32 -10.73 -10.60
CA GLY A 146 -5.70 -11.65 -11.67
C GLY A 146 -4.54 -12.41 -12.33
N MET A 147 -3.28 -12.13 -11.94
CA MET A 147 -2.09 -12.77 -12.49
C MET A 147 -1.62 -13.93 -11.59
N ASP A 148 -0.92 -14.90 -12.19
CA ASP A 148 -0.28 -16.02 -11.47
C ASP A 148 1.11 -15.68 -10.91
N GLY A 149 1.63 -14.51 -11.26
CA GLY A 149 2.98 -14.09 -10.92
C GLY A 149 3.35 -12.78 -11.62
N TRP A 150 4.53 -12.26 -11.31
CA TRP A 150 5.02 -10.98 -11.84
C TRP A 150 6.52 -11.01 -12.03
N ASP A 151 7.01 -10.27 -13.02
CA ASP A 151 8.43 -9.98 -13.13
C ASP A 151 8.81 -8.76 -12.29
N ILE A 152 10.00 -8.77 -11.71
CA ILE A 152 10.53 -7.66 -10.92
C ILE A 152 11.07 -6.59 -11.86
N LYS A 153 10.44 -5.42 -11.87
CA LYS A 153 10.91 -4.23 -12.60
C LYS A 153 12.07 -3.55 -11.89
N ALA A 154 11.93 -3.34 -10.58
CA ALA A 154 12.90 -2.61 -9.76
C ALA A 154 12.75 -2.97 -8.28
N ILE A 155 13.85 -2.84 -7.54
CA ILE A 155 13.90 -3.04 -6.08
C ILE A 155 14.55 -1.79 -5.49
N GLY A 156 13.90 -1.16 -4.51
CA GLY A 156 14.46 -0.01 -3.82
C GLY A 156 15.68 -0.37 -2.94
N ASP A 157 16.60 0.58 -2.75
CA ASP A 157 17.88 0.37 -2.03
C ASP A 157 17.72 -0.10 -0.57
N LYS A 158 16.56 0.17 0.05
CA LYS A 158 16.21 -0.25 1.42
C LYS A 158 14.90 -1.03 1.44
N ALA A 159 14.73 -1.91 0.45
CA ALA A 159 13.54 -2.71 0.27
C ALA A 159 13.36 -3.75 1.38
N LEU A 160 14.42 -4.45 1.80
CA LEU A 160 14.35 -5.49 2.84
C LEU A 160 13.94 -4.88 4.18
N ILE A 161 12.84 -5.40 4.74
CA ILE A 161 12.28 -5.02 6.04
C ILE A 161 12.67 -6.05 7.10
N LYS A 162 12.56 -7.34 6.77
CA LYS A 162 12.80 -8.46 7.70
C LYS A 162 13.22 -9.71 6.94
N GLY A 163 14.01 -10.55 7.60
CA GLY A 163 14.51 -11.81 7.06
C GLY A 163 15.90 -11.67 6.47
N SER A 164 16.30 -12.63 5.64
CA SER A 164 17.60 -12.65 4.98
C SER A 164 17.47 -12.21 3.51
N ASN A 165 18.54 -11.66 2.94
CA ASN A 165 18.52 -11.40 1.50
C ASN A 165 18.35 -12.72 0.72
N VAL A 166 17.29 -12.79 -0.10
CA VAL A 166 17.05 -13.92 -1.00
C VAL A 166 17.91 -13.73 -2.25
N GLU A 167 18.88 -14.62 -2.46
CA GLU A 167 19.93 -14.48 -3.50
C GLU A 167 19.36 -14.26 -4.91
N ASN A 168 18.30 -14.98 -5.26
CA ASN A 168 17.66 -14.89 -6.58
C ASN A 168 16.61 -13.79 -6.68
N PHE A 169 16.33 -13.04 -5.62
CA PHE A 169 15.40 -11.92 -5.66
C PHE A 169 16.08 -10.66 -6.25
N LYS A 170 16.06 -10.56 -7.58
CA LYS A 170 16.71 -9.48 -8.36
C LYS A 170 15.86 -9.08 -9.57
N VAL A 171 16.15 -7.91 -10.13
CA VAL A 171 15.47 -7.36 -11.32
C VAL A 171 15.42 -8.39 -12.46
N GLU A 172 14.33 -8.37 -13.23
CA GLU A 172 13.99 -9.32 -14.31
C GLU A 172 13.74 -10.78 -13.88
N LYS A 173 13.69 -11.07 -12.57
CA LYS A 173 13.25 -12.38 -12.09
C LYS A 173 11.75 -12.43 -11.92
N SER A 174 11.20 -13.60 -12.26
CA SER A 174 9.78 -13.90 -12.09
C SER A 174 9.48 -14.38 -10.67
N LEU A 175 8.40 -13.85 -10.11
CA LEU A 175 7.78 -14.22 -8.86
C LEU A 175 6.54 -15.05 -9.14
N THR A 176 6.34 -16.11 -8.37
CA THR A 176 5.15 -16.96 -8.42
C THR A 176 4.22 -16.55 -7.29
N LYS A 177 2.98 -16.19 -7.61
CA LYS A 177 1.96 -15.82 -6.63
C LYS A 177 1.56 -17.04 -5.80
N ASN A 178 1.49 -16.88 -4.48
CA ASN A 178 0.93 -17.85 -3.55
C ASN A 178 -0.26 -17.24 -2.81
N GLY A 179 -1.45 -17.79 -3.04
CA GLY A 179 -2.69 -17.36 -2.40
C GLY A 179 -3.20 -15.99 -2.85
N ASP A 180 -4.26 -15.52 -2.21
CA ASP A 180 -4.84 -14.21 -2.47
C ASP A 180 -4.07 -13.08 -1.78
N PHE A 181 -4.26 -11.85 -2.28
CA PHE A 181 -3.69 -10.67 -1.62
C PHE A 181 -4.36 -10.45 -0.28
N ILE A 182 -3.52 -10.22 0.74
CA ILE A 182 -3.96 -10.00 2.11
C ILE A 182 -4.00 -8.50 2.36
N LYS A 183 -5.10 -8.00 2.91
CA LYS A 183 -5.16 -6.67 3.51
C LYS A 183 -4.70 -6.77 4.95
N LEU A 184 -3.80 -5.89 5.36
CA LEU A 184 -3.49 -5.64 6.75
C LEU A 184 -4.09 -4.27 7.11
N TYR A 185 -4.99 -4.23 8.09
CA TYR A 185 -5.74 -3.01 8.41
C TYR A 185 -6.00 -2.87 9.89
N SER A 186 -6.42 -1.67 10.31
CA SER A 186 -6.89 -1.43 11.66
C SER A 186 -8.41 -1.27 11.67
N GLU A 187 -9.06 -1.90 12.65
CA GLU A 187 -10.47 -1.70 12.96
C GLU A 187 -10.60 -1.42 14.45
N SER A 188 -11.06 -0.22 14.79
CA SER A 188 -11.16 0.25 16.18
C SER A 188 -9.85 0.13 16.98
N GLY A 189 -8.71 0.36 16.32
CA GLY A 189 -7.38 0.29 16.93
C GLY A 189 -6.79 -1.11 17.02
N ILE A 190 -7.51 -2.16 16.59
CA ILE A 190 -7.05 -3.54 16.57
C ILE A 190 -6.60 -3.89 15.16
N LEU A 191 -5.42 -4.52 15.01
CA LEU A 191 -4.95 -4.96 13.72
C LEU A 191 -5.64 -6.26 13.28
N ARG A 192 -6.00 -6.32 12.01
CA ARG A 192 -6.72 -7.42 11.38
C ARG A 192 -6.19 -7.69 9.98
N THR A 193 -6.47 -8.89 9.51
CA THR A 193 -6.22 -9.32 8.13
C THR A 193 -7.50 -9.74 7.42
N LYS A 194 -7.50 -9.67 6.08
CA LYS A 194 -8.57 -10.15 5.21
C LYS A 194 -8.04 -10.52 3.84
#